data_AF-A0A8B8IBL9-F1
#
_entry.id   AF-A0A8B8IBL9-F1
#
_cell.length_a   1.000
_cell.length_b   1.000
_cell.length_c   1.000
_cell.angle_alpha   90.00
_cell.angle_beta   90.00
_cell.angle_gamma   90.00
#
_symmetry.space_group_name_H-M   'P 1'
#
loop_
_entity.id
_entity.type
_entity.pdbx_description
1 polymer ?
#
loop_
_entity_poly.entity_id
_entity_poly.type
_entity_poly.pdbx_seq_one_letter_code
_entity_poly.pdbx_strand_id
1 'polypeptide(L)'
;MTSTIAIVIALSLMINGIDLLYNPKLITDEHPESKLTFLLSTCLLLKRISLLPSLKWRIFLPGYLILEIPLSLIFLESALLYVWTPFKDCLLLHSDDILVHLYENMNLEWLICPMCCNKSDCSYAFATLVVKVMSFMLLLSICFITKK
;
A
#
# COMPACT_ATOMS: atom_id res chain seq x y z
N MET A 1 -11.23 -18.43 1.57
CA MET A 1 -10.11 -17.68 0.93
C MET A 1 -10.70 -16.93 -0.23
N THR A 2 -10.28 -15.69 -0.43
CA THR A 2 -10.71 -14.92 -1.60
C THR A 2 -10.12 -15.49 -2.89
N SER A 3 -10.87 -15.40 -3.97
CA SER A 3 -10.46 -15.87 -5.29
C SER A 3 -9.33 -15.00 -5.85
N THR A 4 -8.22 -15.62 -6.25
CA THR A 4 -7.13 -14.93 -6.95
C THR A 4 -7.64 -14.17 -8.18
N ILE A 5 -8.65 -14.71 -8.87
CA ILE A 5 -9.25 -14.08 -10.05
C ILE A 5 -9.92 -12.76 -9.65
N ALA A 6 -10.69 -12.75 -8.55
CA ALA A 6 -11.36 -11.54 -8.08
C ALA A 6 -10.36 -10.46 -7.65
N ILE A 7 -9.27 -10.85 -6.96
CA ILE A 7 -8.21 -9.94 -6.55
C ILE A 7 -7.47 -9.35 -7.76
N VAL A 8 -7.13 -10.17 -8.76
CA VAL A 8 -6.43 -9.71 -9.96
C VAL A 8 -7.32 -8.78 -10.77
N ILE A 9 -8.60 -9.10 -10.93
CA ILE A 9 -9.55 -8.21 -11.61
C ILE A 9 -9.68 -6.90 -10.84
N ALA A 10 -9.90 -6.93 -9.52
CA ALA A 10 -9.98 -5.72 -8.70
C ALA A 10 -8.72 -4.85 -8.80
N LEU A 11 -7.53 -5.45 -8.70
CA LEU A 11 -6.26 -4.73 -8.88
C LEU A 11 -6.14 -4.13 -10.29
N SER A 12 -6.56 -4.86 -11.33
CA SER A 12 -6.53 -4.36 -12.70
C SER A 12 -7.51 -3.20 -12.92
N LEU A 13 -8.70 -3.24 -12.30
CA LEU A 13 -9.67 -2.15 -12.36
C LEU A 13 -9.09 -0.90 -11.70
N MET A 14 -8.49 -1.07 -10.52
CA MET A 14 -7.84 0.03 -9.78
C MET A 14 -6.69 0.65 -10.59
N ILE A 15 -5.78 -0.16 -11.16
CA ILE A 15 -4.67 0.35 -11.99
C ILE A 15 -5.17 1.10 -13.23
N ASN A 16 -6.33 0.71 -13.78
CA ASN A 16 -6.96 1.40 -14.90
C ASN A 16 -7.80 2.62 -14.47
N GLY A 17 -7.75 3.03 -13.20
CA GLY A 17 -8.45 4.21 -12.68
C GLY A 17 -9.95 4.01 -12.50
N ILE A 18 -10.41 2.76 -12.37
CA ILE A 18 -11.79 2.45 -12.01
C ILE A 18 -11.86 2.34 -10.50
N ASP A 19 -12.30 3.42 -9.86
CA ASP A 19 -12.47 3.53 -8.42
C ASP A 19 -13.98 3.54 -8.04
N LEU A 20 -14.34 2.89 -6.93
CA LEU A 20 -15.70 2.84 -6.38
C LEU A 20 -15.95 3.91 -5.32
N LEU A 21 -14.98 4.19 -4.44
CA LEU A 21 -15.09 5.15 -3.32
C LEU A 21 -14.89 6.62 -3.75
N TYR A 22 -15.06 6.94 -5.03
CA TYR A 22 -15.13 8.30 -5.56
C TYR A 22 -13.90 9.17 -5.23
N ASN A 23 -12.70 8.68 -5.49
CA ASN A 23 -11.49 9.50 -5.39
C ASN A 23 -10.53 9.24 -6.58
N PRO A 24 -10.72 9.95 -7.72
CA PRO A 24 -10.18 9.60 -9.04
C PRO A 24 -8.66 9.75 -9.21
N LYS A 25 -7.91 9.88 -8.11
CA LYS A 25 -6.46 10.08 -8.10
C LYS A 25 -5.71 9.15 -7.13
N LEU A 26 -6.34 8.09 -6.62
CA LEU A 26 -5.70 7.21 -5.64
C LEU A 26 -4.33 6.68 -6.10
N ILE A 27 -4.22 6.27 -7.37
CA ILE A 27 -3.00 5.65 -7.91
C ILE A 27 -2.17 6.62 -8.76
N THR A 28 -2.80 7.52 -9.50
CA THR A 28 -2.13 8.47 -10.41
C THR A 28 -1.40 9.62 -9.72
N ASP A 29 -1.55 9.75 -8.40
CA ASP A 29 -0.80 10.72 -7.60
C ASP A 29 0.71 10.37 -7.47
N GLU A 30 1.44 11.21 -6.74
CA GLU A 30 2.84 11.01 -6.39
C GLU A 30 3.16 9.60 -5.84
N HIS A 31 4.28 9.05 -6.32
CA HIS A 31 4.90 7.76 -5.95
C HIS A 31 4.09 6.49 -6.29
N PRO A 32 3.92 6.17 -7.58
CA PRO A 32 3.18 4.97 -8.01
C PRO A 32 3.85 3.66 -7.58
N GLU A 33 5.19 3.60 -7.52
CA GLU A 33 5.94 2.39 -7.15
C GLU A 33 5.67 1.91 -5.72
N SER A 34 5.67 2.84 -4.75
CA SER A 34 5.44 2.53 -3.34
C SER A 34 3.98 2.14 -3.07
N LYS A 35 3.04 2.77 -3.80
CA LYS A 35 1.62 2.40 -3.77
C LYS A 35 1.39 1.02 -4.37
N LEU A 36 2.03 0.70 -5.49
CA LEU A 36 1.94 -0.61 -6.13
C LEU A 36 2.49 -1.72 -5.23
N THR A 37 3.64 -1.50 -4.59
CA THR A 37 4.21 -2.47 -3.64
C THR A 37 3.32 -2.66 -2.41
N PHE A 38 2.73 -1.58 -1.89
CA PHE A 38 1.73 -1.67 -0.82
C PHE A 38 0.45 -2.41 -1.27
N LEU A 39 -0.08 -2.13 -2.46
CA LEU A 39 -1.25 -2.81 -3.00
C LEU A 39 -1.00 -4.31 -3.20
N LEU A 40 0.15 -4.69 -3.77
CA LEU A 40 0.55 -6.09 -3.93
C LEU A 40 0.60 -6.82 -2.59
N SER A 41 1.16 -6.17 -1.57
CA SER A 41 1.19 -6.72 -0.23
C SER A 41 -0.22 -6.90 0.37
N THR A 42 -1.10 -5.92 0.14
CA THR A 42 -2.51 -5.95 0.55
C THR A 42 -3.28 -7.05 -0.18
N CYS A 43 -3.01 -7.28 -1.47
CA CYS A 43 -3.56 -8.39 -2.23
C CYS A 43 -3.17 -9.76 -1.65
N LEU A 44 -1.91 -9.92 -1.21
CA LEU A 44 -1.45 -11.16 -0.57
C LEU A 44 -2.14 -11.41 0.77
N LEU A 45 -2.36 -10.35 1.57
CA LEU A 45 -3.17 -10.43 2.78
C LEU A 45 -4.62 -10.81 2.47
N LEU A 46 -5.20 -10.14 1.47
CA LEU A 46 -6.59 -10.35 1.07
C LEU A 46 -6.83 -11.80 0.66
N LYS A 47 -5.89 -12.42 -0.05
CA LYS A 47 -5.92 -13.85 -0.43
C LYS A 47 -6.09 -14.78 0.77
N ARG A 48 -5.46 -14.44 1.90
CA ARG A 48 -5.53 -15.26 3.13
C ARG A 48 -6.85 -15.05 3.88
N ILE A 49 -7.40 -13.84 3.82
CA ILE A 49 -8.66 -13.49 4.45
C ILE A 49 -9.81 -14.01 3.60
N SER A 50 -10.92 -14.38 4.23
CA SER A 50 -12.17 -14.68 3.51
C SER A 50 -13.09 -13.49 3.65
N LEU A 51 -13.19 -12.65 2.62
CA LEU A 51 -14.07 -11.48 2.62
C LEU A 51 -15.54 -11.88 2.75
N LEU A 52 -15.92 -13.01 2.16
CA LEU A 52 -17.24 -13.59 2.27
C LEU A 52 -17.15 -14.87 3.11
N PRO A 53 -18.02 -15.06 4.11
CA PRO A 53 -18.11 -16.33 4.80
C PRO A 53 -18.41 -17.41 3.77
N SER A 54 -17.72 -18.55 3.88
CA SER A 54 -17.88 -19.72 3.00
C SER A 54 -19.21 -20.45 3.20
N LEU A 55 -20.31 -19.69 3.32
CA LEU A 55 -21.65 -20.21 3.19
C LEU A 55 -21.79 -20.79 1.79
N LYS A 56 -22.39 -21.98 1.73
CA LYS A 56 -22.42 -22.93 0.62
C LYS A 56 -23.10 -22.40 -0.66
N TRP A 57 -22.59 -21.33 -1.25
CA TRP A 57 -23.06 -20.78 -2.55
C TRP A 57 -22.39 -21.51 -3.72
N ARG A 58 -22.22 -22.83 -3.61
CA ARG A 58 -21.58 -23.69 -4.61
C ARG A 58 -22.37 -23.76 -5.94
N ILE A 59 -23.59 -23.23 -5.95
CA ILE A 59 -24.55 -23.31 -7.06
C ILE A 59 -24.47 -22.09 -7.99
N PHE A 60 -23.89 -20.96 -7.54
CA PHE A 60 -23.76 -19.74 -8.35
C PHE A 60 -22.33 -19.18 -8.32
N LEU A 61 -21.38 -19.93 -8.89
CA LEU A 61 -20.00 -19.48 -9.12
C LEU A 61 -19.87 -18.08 -9.76
N PRO A 62 -20.66 -17.72 -10.81
CA PRO A 62 -20.55 -16.39 -11.42
C PRO A 62 -21.08 -15.28 -10.49
N GLY A 63 -22.16 -15.54 -9.74
CA GLY A 63 -22.72 -14.56 -8.80
C GLY A 63 -21.75 -14.25 -7.65
N TYR A 64 -21.00 -15.25 -7.19
CA TYR A 64 -19.98 -15.08 -6.16
C TYR A 64 -18.83 -14.18 -6.64
N LEU A 65 -18.30 -14.41 -7.84
CA LEU A 65 -17.24 -13.56 -8.42
C LEU A 65 -17.70 -12.11 -8.62
N ILE A 66 -18.94 -11.91 -9.08
CA ILE A 66 -19.52 -10.58 -9.29
C ILE A 66 -19.61 -9.78 -7.98
N LEU A 67 -19.80 -10.45 -6.84
CA LEU A 67 -19.82 -9.79 -5.53
C LEU A 67 -18.40 -9.64 -4.94
N GLU A 68 -17.54 -10.63 -5.17
CA GLU A 68 -16.18 -10.66 -4.62
C GLU A 68 -15.25 -9.63 -5.24
N ILE A 69 -15.41 -9.33 -6.54
CA ILE A 69 -14.65 -8.28 -7.25
C ILE A 69 -14.85 -6.89 -6.61
N PRO A 70 -16.08 -6.35 -6.48
CA PRO A 70 -16.29 -5.03 -5.88
C PRO A 70 -15.91 -5.00 -4.40
N LEU A 71 -16.12 -6.08 -3.65
CA LEU A 71 -15.64 -6.20 -2.26
C LEU A 71 -14.12 -6.11 -2.17
N SER A 72 -13.40 -6.82 -3.06
CA SER A 72 -11.95 -6.77 -3.13
C SER A 72 -11.45 -5.38 -3.55
N LEU A 73 -12.15 -4.74 -4.48
CA LEU A 73 -11.84 -3.38 -4.93
C LEU A 73 -12.01 -2.35 -3.80
N ILE A 74 -13.15 -2.38 -3.09
CA ILE A 74 -13.40 -1.53 -1.90
C ILE A 74 -12.34 -1.76 -0.82
N PHE A 75 -11.93 -3.02 -0.60
CA PHE A 75 -10.88 -3.32 0.37
C PHE A 75 -9.53 -2.71 -0.03
N LEU A 76 -9.14 -2.82 -1.30
CA LEU A 76 -7.90 -2.24 -1.79
C LEU A 76 -7.92 -0.70 -1.73
N GLU A 77 -9.03 -0.08 -2.13
CA GLU A 77 -9.20 1.36 -2.05
C GLU A 77 -9.18 1.88 -0.61
N SER A 78 -9.89 1.20 0.29
CA SER A 78 -9.89 1.56 1.71
C SER A 78 -8.52 1.38 2.35
N ALA A 79 -7.77 0.33 2.01
CA ALA A 79 -6.40 0.18 2.47
C ALA A 79 -5.51 1.35 2.00
N LEU A 80 -5.69 1.81 0.77
CA LEU A 80 -4.91 2.94 0.25
C LEU A 80 -5.35 4.27 0.89
N LEU A 81 -6.65 4.51 1.07
CA LEU A 81 -7.17 5.73 1.69
C LEU A 81 -6.91 5.83 3.19
N TYR A 82 -7.13 4.75 3.94
CA TYR A 82 -7.16 4.79 5.40
C TYR A 82 -5.89 4.26 6.05
N VAL A 83 -5.01 3.59 5.31
CA VAL A 83 -3.73 3.10 5.85
C VAL A 83 -2.58 3.82 5.17
N TRP A 84 -2.53 3.78 3.84
CA TRP A 84 -1.40 4.33 3.10
C TRP A 84 -1.29 5.85 3.17
N THR A 85 -2.37 6.57 2.82
CA THR A 85 -2.39 8.05 2.84
C THR A 85 -2.04 8.63 4.21
N PRO A 86 -2.70 8.27 5.32
CA PRO A 86 -2.35 8.84 6.63
C PRO A 86 -0.93 8.47 7.08
N PHE A 87 -0.42 7.30 6.70
CA PHE A 87 0.96 6.92 6.97
C PHE A 87 1.95 7.82 6.22
N LYS A 88 1.71 8.08 4.93
CA LYS A 88 2.50 9.02 4.11
C LYS A 88 2.45 10.42 4.71
N ASP A 89 1.26 10.92 5.02
CA ASP A 89 1.05 12.28 5.51
C ASP A 89 1.70 12.48 6.89
N CYS A 90 1.61 11.49 7.77
CA CYS A 90 2.28 11.51 9.07
C CYS A 90 3.81 11.55 8.93
N LEU A 91 4.37 10.75 8.01
CA LEU A 91 5.81 10.75 7.74
C LEU A 91 6.28 12.08 7.13
N LEU A 92 5.52 12.65 6.19
CA LEU A 92 5.83 13.96 5.62
C LEU A 92 5.80 15.04 6.69
N LEU A 93 4.77 15.05 7.55
CA LEU A 93 4.61 16.05 8.61
C LEU A 93 5.77 16.05 9.62
N HIS A 94 6.32 14.88 9.95
CA HIS A 94 7.39 14.74 10.95
C HIS A 94 8.76 14.48 10.34
N SER A 95 8.89 14.57 9.01
CA SER A 95 10.14 14.21 8.31
C SER A 95 11.34 15.05 8.75
N ASP A 96 11.13 16.34 8.98
CA ASP A 96 12.16 17.26 9.47
C ASP A 96 12.63 16.91 10.88
N ASP A 97 11.70 16.70 11.82
CA ASP A 97 12.04 16.33 13.20
C ASP A 97 12.79 15.01 13.26
N ILE A 98 12.39 14.03 12.45
CA ILE A 98 13.07 12.74 12.35
C ILE A 98 14.48 12.92 11.80
N LEU A 99 14.66 13.73 10.75
CA LEU A 99 15.97 14.01 10.16
C LEU A 99 16.91 14.70 11.14
N VAL A 100 16.42 15.70 11.87
CA VAL A 100 17.20 16.39 12.93
C VAL A 100 17.60 15.38 14.01
N HIS A 101 16.67 14.54 14.47
CA HIS A 101 16.97 13.55 15.50
C HIS A 101 17.99 12.50 15.04
N LEU A 102 17.92 12.05 13.78
CA LEU A 102 18.88 11.11 13.18
C LEU A 102 20.27 11.74 12.99
N TYR A 103 20.33 13.04 12.68
CA TYR A 103 21.58 13.76 12.59
C TYR A 103 22.24 13.92 13.96
N GLU A 104 21.50 14.47 14.92
CA GLU A 104 22.04 14.86 16.23
C GLU A 104 22.34 13.67 17.15
N ASN A 105 21.50 12.63 17.14
CA ASN A 105 21.62 11.55 18.13
C ASN A 105 22.24 10.26 17.57
N MET A 106 22.22 10.05 16.25
CA MET A 106 22.67 8.79 15.64
C MET A 106 23.90 8.96 14.73
N ASN A 107 24.38 10.19 14.50
CA ASN A 107 25.52 10.51 13.62
C ASN A 107 25.42 9.83 12.24
N LEU A 108 24.20 9.74 11.68
CA LEU A 108 23.94 9.08 10.40
C LEU A 108 24.21 10.01 9.20
N GLU A 109 25.35 10.71 9.22
CA GLU A 109 25.74 11.65 8.15
C GLU A 109 25.83 10.97 6.77
N TRP A 110 26.23 9.70 6.76
CA TRP A 110 26.33 8.88 5.54
C TRP A 110 24.97 8.65 4.86
N LEU A 111 23.87 8.70 5.61
CA LEU A 111 22.51 8.57 5.08
C LEU A 111 21.92 9.94 4.71
N ILE A 112 22.20 10.95 5.54
CA ILE A 112 21.59 12.28 5.44
C ILE A 112 22.24 13.11 4.33
N CYS A 113 23.57 13.10 4.20
CA CYS A 113 24.23 13.97 3.23
C CYS A 113 23.89 13.64 1.77
N PRO A 114 23.76 12.37 1.32
CA PRO A 114 23.28 12.07 -0.03
C PRO A 114 21.84 12.57 -0.32
N MET A 115 21.02 12.74 0.73
CA MET A 115 19.63 13.18 0.61
C MET A 115 19.47 14.71 0.75
N CYS A 116 20.25 15.33 1.64
CA CYS A 116 20.13 16.73 2.02
C CYS A 116 21.24 17.65 1.47
N CYS A 117 22.46 17.15 1.23
CA CYS A 117 23.55 18.00 0.75
C CYS A 117 23.22 18.47 -0.68
N ASN A 118 23.07 19.79 -0.85
CA ASN A 118 22.68 20.49 -2.10
C ASN A 118 21.22 20.31 -2.59
N LYS A 119 20.27 19.89 -1.75
CA LYS A 119 18.84 19.78 -2.14
C LYS A 119 17.92 20.49 -1.15
N SER A 120 16.94 21.24 -1.65
CA SER A 120 15.90 21.88 -0.84
C SER A 120 14.85 20.89 -0.33
N ASP A 121 14.64 19.78 -1.04
CA ASP A 121 13.50 18.88 -0.81
C ASP A 121 13.92 17.61 -0.04
N CYS A 122 14.79 17.77 0.96
CA CYS A 122 15.37 16.63 1.67
C CYS A 122 14.33 15.84 2.46
N SER A 123 13.43 16.54 3.16
CA SER A 123 12.37 15.95 4.00
C SER A 123 11.41 15.12 3.16
N TYR A 124 11.08 15.62 1.96
CA TYR A 124 10.31 14.87 0.97
C TYR A 124 11.05 13.61 0.50
N ALA A 125 12.33 13.73 0.10
CA ALA A 125 13.12 12.60 -0.35
C ALA A 125 13.29 11.52 0.74
N PHE A 126 13.49 11.93 1.99
CA PHE A 126 13.57 11.05 3.15
C PHE A 126 12.24 10.33 3.40
N ALA A 127 11.13 11.07 3.45
CA ALA A 127 9.80 10.49 3.61
C ALA A 127 9.49 9.48 2.51
N THR A 128 9.79 9.81 1.24
CA THR A 128 9.64 8.86 0.12
C THR A 128 10.45 7.59 0.33
N LEU A 129 11.69 7.70 0.78
CA LEU A 129 12.56 6.55 1.00
C LEU A 129 12.04 5.66 2.14
N VAL A 130 11.62 6.25 3.26
CA VAL A 130 11.03 5.52 4.39
C VAL A 130 9.76 4.81 3.94
N VAL A 131 8.90 5.48 3.19
CA VAL A 131 7.67 4.91 2.62
C VAL A 131 7.98 3.70 1.72
N LYS A 132 8.99 3.78 0.85
CA LYS A 132 9.43 2.64 0.02
C LYS A 132 9.94 1.47 0.85
N VAL A 133 10.79 1.73 1.85
CA VAL A 133 11.34 0.70 2.74
C VAL A 133 10.21 0.02 3.52
N MET A 134 9.26 0.79 4.04
CA MET A 134 8.13 0.26 4.80
C MET A 134 7.19 -0.60 3.93
N SER A 135 6.89 -0.17 2.69
CA SER A 135 6.17 -1.02 1.73
C SER A 135 6.88 -2.35 1.49
N PHE A 136 8.19 -2.31 1.31
CA PHE A 136 8.98 -3.51 1.07
C PHE A 136 9.00 -4.44 2.29
N MET A 137 9.21 -3.89 3.50
CA MET A 137 9.19 -4.66 4.74
C MET A 137 7.83 -5.29 5.00
N LEU A 138 6.75 -4.58 4.68
CA LEU A 138 5.38 -5.09 4.82
C LEU A 138 5.14 -6.24 3.83
N LEU A 139 5.52 -6.08 2.55
CA LEU A 139 5.47 -7.16 1.56
C LEU A 139 6.29 -8.39 2.00
N LEU A 140 7.51 -8.17 2.49
CA LEU A 140 8.42 -9.22 2.94
C LEU A 140 7.85 -9.97 4.15
N SER A 141 7.33 -9.26 5.15
CA SER A 141 6.62 -9.81 6.30
C SER A 141 5.46 -10.72 5.87
N ILE A 142 4.60 -10.23 4.97
CA ILE A 142 3.46 -10.99 4.47
C ILE A 142 3.92 -12.21 3.68
N CYS A 143 4.97 -12.10 2.86
CA CYS A 143 5.55 -13.23 2.15
C CYS A 143 6.05 -14.32 3.11
N PHE A 144 6.75 -13.94 4.17
CA PHE A 144 7.20 -14.89 5.20
C PHE A 144 6.04 -15.56 5.93
N ILE A 145 5.01 -14.78 6.27
CA ILE A 145 3.80 -15.25 6.92
C ILE A 145 3.00 -16.20 6.00
N THR A 146 3.03 -15.99 4.68
CA THR A 146 2.28 -16.78 3.69
C THR A 146 3.01 -18.06 3.28
N LYS A 147 4.35 -18.11 3.42
CA LYS A 147 5.14 -19.34 3.21
C LYS A 147 4.98 -20.36 4.34
N LYS A 148 4.52 -19.93 5.52
CA LYS A 148 4.13 -20.80 6.65
C LYS A 148 2.67 -21.20 6.56
#